data_AF-A0A9J6F8P1-F1
#
_entry.id   AF-A0A9J6F8P1-F1
#
_cell.length_a   1.000
_cell.length_b   1.000
_cell.length_c   1.000
_cell.angle_alpha   90.00
_cell.angle_beta   90.00
_cell.angle_gamma   90.00
#
_symmetry.space_group_name_H-M   'P 1'
#
loop_
_entity.id
_entity.type
_entity.pdbx_description
1 polymer ?
#
loop_
_entity_poly.entity_id
_entity_poly.type
_entity_poly.pdbx_seq_one_letter_code
_entity_poly.pdbx_strand_id
1 'polypeptide(L)'
;MVGTLWCLPHQSNDKLELTEHLQKEQHVTKELGERLGQQEEELRELRDQLSAKEGQVQGLAQLSSRDQYQQSQLADRVRHYQAQCQLTEILQQELAQAQARTNALVTQNSDLRKALAERAQMAVDVHEKDSGKVHDLVASLSASVQQLELERDQLVRQLDDQQTQREALQHQLLEFKKSGEELLSHEQEEVTREGYTKLKRAMQQLEERFKATMDQIANLSDQKQQLEHLVTQLQGETDTIADYIALYQVQRGIMRKRAAEKDDYISQLAKDREDLKAKLAELQCLIVRLLEERQQHSGQSALPLPGKVLTVSSLSNAVENGPNAGDAGNVLANSCGDEVQEDVTAQKIMHLLTEIESSSAVDGSPVPETFHPCPVCSGRLLTV
;
A
#
# COMPACT_ATOMS: atom_id res chain seq x y z
N MET A 1 76.67 -45.24 -108.00
CA MET A 1 75.30 -45.67 -108.33
C MET A 1 74.44 -45.47 -107.10
N VAL A 2 73.40 -44.65 -107.24
CA VAL A 2 72.11 -44.75 -106.52
C VAL A 2 72.18 -44.73 -104.99
N GLY A 3 72.14 -43.53 -104.39
CA GLY A 3 71.89 -43.42 -102.93
C GLY A 3 71.44 -42.03 -102.48
N THR A 4 71.99 -40.98 -103.10
CA THR A 4 71.78 -39.60 -102.63
C THR A 4 70.67 -38.82 -103.32
N LEU A 5 70.07 -39.33 -104.41
CA LEU A 5 68.96 -38.64 -105.10
C LEU A 5 67.57 -38.91 -104.51
N TRP A 6 67.39 -39.92 -103.66
CA TRP A 6 66.09 -40.22 -103.05
C TRP A 6 65.84 -39.48 -101.72
N CYS A 7 66.86 -38.89 -101.10
CA CYS A 7 66.71 -38.14 -99.83
C CYS A 7 66.20 -36.71 -100.03
N LEU A 8 66.47 -36.05 -101.15
CA LEU A 8 66.03 -34.66 -101.40
C LEU A 8 64.50 -34.52 -101.54
N PRO A 9 63.78 -35.39 -102.27
CA PRO A 9 62.32 -35.35 -102.32
C PRO A 9 61.70 -35.67 -100.96
N HIS A 10 62.24 -36.65 -100.23
CA HIS A 10 61.73 -37.05 -98.91
C HIS A 10 61.90 -35.91 -97.89
N GLN A 11 63.08 -35.29 -97.84
CA GLN A 11 63.37 -34.17 -96.93
C GLN A 11 62.62 -32.88 -97.29
N SER A 12 62.25 -32.69 -98.56
CA SER A 12 61.35 -31.62 -98.99
C SER A 12 59.89 -31.90 -98.62
N ASN A 13 59.47 -33.17 -98.65
CA ASN A 13 58.11 -33.59 -98.28
C ASN A 13 57.92 -33.50 -96.76
N ASP A 14 58.91 -33.96 -95.97
CA ASP A 14 58.89 -33.87 -94.51
C ASP A 14 58.85 -32.40 -94.05
N LYS A 15 59.57 -31.49 -94.75
CA LYS A 15 59.48 -30.05 -94.48
C LYS A 15 58.11 -29.48 -94.80
N LEU A 16 57.48 -29.91 -95.89
CA LEU A 16 56.14 -29.47 -96.28
C LEU A 16 55.10 -29.96 -95.25
N GLU A 17 55.15 -31.23 -94.86
CA GLU A 17 54.29 -31.81 -93.82
C GLU A 17 54.47 -31.10 -92.47
N LEU A 18 55.72 -30.80 -92.05
CA LEU A 18 55.96 -30.02 -90.85
C LEU A 18 55.35 -28.61 -90.93
N THR A 19 55.44 -27.94 -92.08
CA THR A 19 54.82 -26.62 -92.25
C THR A 19 53.29 -26.69 -92.24
N GLU A 20 52.70 -27.74 -92.79
CA GLU A 20 51.25 -27.94 -92.78
C GLU A 20 50.75 -28.28 -91.36
N HIS A 21 51.49 -29.09 -90.60
CA HIS A 21 51.21 -29.34 -89.19
C HIS A 21 51.36 -28.07 -88.34
N LEU A 22 52.41 -27.28 -88.56
CA LEU A 22 52.60 -26.00 -87.89
C LEU A 22 51.43 -25.04 -88.17
N GLN A 23 50.96 -24.97 -89.42
CA GLN A 23 49.82 -24.15 -89.79
C GLN A 23 48.51 -24.63 -89.15
N LYS A 24 48.28 -25.95 -89.08
CA LYS A 24 47.13 -26.53 -88.37
C LYS A 24 47.16 -26.22 -86.88
N GLU A 25 48.30 -26.40 -86.22
CA GLU A 25 48.49 -26.05 -84.80
C GLU A 25 48.33 -24.54 -84.56
N GLN A 26 48.84 -23.69 -85.46
CA GLN A 26 48.61 -22.24 -85.41
C GLN A 26 47.13 -21.87 -85.55
N HIS A 27 46.39 -22.57 -86.42
CA HIS A 27 44.95 -22.37 -86.56
C HIS A 27 44.20 -22.79 -85.30
N VAL A 28 44.48 -23.97 -84.77
CA VAL A 28 43.86 -24.49 -83.55
C VAL A 28 44.15 -23.59 -82.35
N THR A 29 45.40 -23.14 -82.18
CA THR A 29 45.75 -22.20 -81.11
C THR A 29 45.04 -20.85 -81.25
N LYS A 30 44.85 -20.37 -82.49
CA LYS A 30 44.06 -19.17 -82.75
C LYS A 30 42.58 -19.35 -82.39
N GLU A 31 41.96 -20.45 -82.81
CA GLU A 31 40.57 -20.77 -82.47
C GLU A 31 40.37 -20.94 -80.95
N LEU A 32 41.31 -21.60 -80.27
CA LEU A 32 41.28 -21.72 -78.82
C LEU A 32 41.44 -20.36 -78.14
N GLY A 33 42.30 -19.49 -78.67
CA GLY A 33 42.45 -18.11 -78.19
C GLY A 33 41.17 -17.29 -78.35
N GLU A 34 40.48 -17.41 -79.49
CA GLU A 34 39.19 -16.76 -79.73
C GLU A 34 38.10 -17.29 -78.79
N ARG A 35 38.03 -18.61 -78.56
CA ARG A 35 37.08 -19.20 -77.58
C ARG A 35 37.36 -18.79 -76.15
N LEU A 36 38.63 -18.73 -75.75
CA LEU A 36 39.02 -18.24 -74.43
C LEU A 36 38.64 -16.76 -74.26
N GLY A 37 38.86 -15.93 -75.28
CA GLY A 37 38.45 -14.53 -75.27
C GLY A 37 36.93 -14.36 -75.12
N GLN A 38 36.14 -15.14 -75.85
CA GLN A 38 34.68 -15.16 -75.70
C GLN A 38 34.25 -15.57 -74.29
N GLN A 39 34.85 -16.63 -73.72
CA GLN A 39 34.57 -17.05 -72.35
C GLN A 39 34.95 -15.99 -71.31
N GLU A 40 36.06 -15.28 -71.51
CA GLU A 40 36.48 -14.18 -70.63
C GLU A 40 35.52 -12.99 -70.69
N GLU A 41 34.98 -12.66 -71.87
CA GLU A 41 33.96 -11.63 -72.05
C GLU A 41 32.63 -12.03 -71.39
N GLU A 42 32.15 -13.25 -71.61
CA GLU A 42 30.94 -13.76 -70.95
C GLU A 42 31.07 -13.77 -69.43
N LEU A 43 32.22 -14.20 -68.89
CA LEU A 43 32.49 -14.17 -67.45
C LEU A 43 32.53 -12.74 -66.91
N ARG A 44 33.04 -11.77 -67.68
CA ARG A 44 33.06 -10.36 -67.32
C ARG A 44 31.64 -9.81 -67.26
N GLU A 45 30.83 -10.06 -68.29
CA GLU A 45 29.43 -9.64 -68.34
C GLU A 45 28.60 -10.24 -67.19
N LEU A 46 28.76 -11.54 -66.90
CA LEU A 46 28.07 -12.17 -65.78
C LEU A 46 28.48 -11.58 -64.43
N ARG A 47 29.75 -11.22 -64.26
CA ARG A 47 30.27 -10.61 -63.04
C ARG A 47 29.73 -9.19 -62.86
N ASP A 48 29.65 -8.41 -63.94
CA ASP A 48 29.06 -7.07 -63.94
C ASP A 48 27.56 -7.15 -63.60
N GLN A 49 26.83 -8.10 -64.20
CA GLN A 49 25.42 -8.34 -63.88
C GLN A 49 25.20 -8.76 -62.43
N LEU A 50 26.05 -9.64 -61.89
CA LEU A 50 26.02 -10.03 -60.47
C LEU A 50 26.23 -8.82 -59.57
N SER A 51 27.24 -7.99 -59.84
CA SER A 51 27.52 -6.79 -59.05
C SER A 51 26.34 -5.80 -59.06
N ALA A 52 25.70 -5.63 -60.21
CA ALA A 52 24.51 -4.79 -60.34
C ALA A 52 23.32 -5.36 -59.55
N LYS A 53 23.13 -6.69 -59.59
CA LYS A 53 22.08 -7.38 -58.82
C LYS A 53 22.34 -7.34 -57.32
N GLU A 54 23.59 -7.50 -56.88
CA GLU A 54 23.99 -7.34 -55.48
C GLU A 54 23.69 -5.92 -54.97
N GLY A 55 24.00 -4.89 -55.77
CA GLY A 55 23.64 -3.51 -55.46
C GLY A 55 22.12 -3.29 -55.33
N GLN A 56 21.33 -3.89 -56.23
CA GLN A 56 19.86 -3.85 -56.15
C GLN A 56 19.34 -4.54 -54.87
N VAL A 57 19.86 -5.71 -54.53
CA VAL A 57 19.47 -6.45 -53.31
C VAL A 57 19.85 -5.67 -52.05
N GLN A 58 21.04 -5.07 -52.01
CA GLN A 58 21.46 -4.22 -50.89
C GLN A 58 20.56 -2.98 -50.75
N GLY A 59 20.20 -2.34 -51.87
CA GLY A 59 19.26 -1.21 -51.86
C GLY A 59 17.87 -1.60 -51.33
N LEU A 60 17.33 -2.74 -51.77
CA LEU A 60 16.06 -3.27 -51.27
C LEU A 60 16.13 -3.65 -49.79
N ALA A 61 17.25 -4.25 -49.34
CA ALA A 61 17.46 -4.59 -47.93
C ALA A 61 17.52 -3.35 -47.04
N GLN A 62 18.18 -2.26 -47.49
CA GLN A 62 18.23 -0.99 -46.78
C GLN A 62 16.84 -0.34 -46.69
N LEU A 63 16.08 -0.34 -47.78
CA LEU A 63 14.71 0.17 -47.80
C LEU A 63 13.81 -0.64 -46.85
N SER A 64 13.88 -1.98 -46.90
CA SER A 64 13.14 -2.85 -45.99
C SER A 64 13.51 -2.60 -44.52
N SER A 65 14.80 -2.42 -44.22
CA SER A 65 15.26 -2.11 -42.86
C SER A 65 14.72 -0.78 -42.36
N ARG A 66 14.68 0.24 -43.23
CA ARG A 66 14.08 1.55 -42.91
C ARG A 66 12.59 1.43 -42.65
N ASP A 67 11.87 0.70 -43.49
CA ASP A 67 10.43 0.51 -43.36
C ASP A 67 10.09 -0.29 -42.10
N GLN A 68 10.88 -1.31 -41.75
CA GLN A 68 10.74 -2.05 -40.48
C GLN A 68 10.93 -1.13 -39.27
N TYR A 69 11.92 -0.24 -39.30
CA TYR A 69 12.14 0.71 -38.22
C TYR A 69 10.98 1.70 -38.10
N GLN A 70 10.47 2.23 -39.21
CA GLN A 70 9.30 3.10 -39.22
C GLN A 70 8.05 2.38 -38.69
N GLN A 71 7.82 1.13 -39.11
CA GLN A 71 6.72 0.30 -38.61
C GLN A 71 6.84 0.02 -37.12
N SER A 72 8.05 -0.26 -36.61
CA SER A 72 8.27 -0.46 -35.18
C SER A 72 7.92 0.79 -34.37
N GLN A 73 8.36 1.98 -34.82
CA GLN A 73 8.01 3.23 -34.13
C GLN A 73 6.50 3.51 -34.12
N LEU A 74 5.82 3.22 -35.23
CA LEU A 74 4.36 3.36 -35.31
C LEU A 74 3.66 2.36 -34.37
N ALA A 75 4.13 1.11 -34.32
CA ALA A 75 3.58 0.10 -33.43
C ALA A 75 3.73 0.49 -31.95
N ASP A 76 4.87 1.05 -31.56
CA ASP A 76 5.09 1.55 -30.20
C ASP A 76 4.12 2.68 -29.86
N ARG A 77 3.95 3.67 -30.75
CA ARG A 77 2.98 4.75 -30.57
C ARG A 77 1.56 4.21 -30.41
N VAL A 78 1.15 3.25 -31.24
CA VAL A 78 -0.18 2.62 -31.13
C VAL A 78 -0.35 1.90 -29.79
N ARG A 79 0.67 1.17 -29.32
CA ARG A 79 0.63 0.53 -27.99
C ARG A 79 0.49 1.54 -26.86
N HIS A 80 1.20 2.68 -26.93
CA HIS A 80 1.05 3.75 -25.95
C HIS A 80 -0.37 4.33 -25.94
N TYR A 81 -0.95 4.63 -27.10
CA TYR A 81 -2.33 5.14 -27.18
C TYR A 81 -3.35 4.10 -26.68
N GLN A 82 -3.18 2.82 -27.01
CA GLN A 82 -4.04 1.75 -26.52
C GLN A 82 -4.03 1.65 -24.99
N ALA A 83 -2.84 1.67 -24.37
CA ALA A 83 -2.73 1.67 -22.91
C ALA A 83 -3.35 2.93 -22.28
N GLN A 84 -3.20 4.10 -22.92
CA GLN A 84 -3.82 5.34 -22.47
C GLN A 84 -5.35 5.28 -22.56
N CYS A 85 -5.91 4.72 -23.64
CA CYS A 85 -7.35 4.50 -23.79
C CYS A 85 -7.90 3.61 -22.66
N GLN A 86 -7.23 2.51 -22.35
CA GLN A 86 -7.62 1.61 -21.26
C GLN A 86 -7.65 2.34 -19.91
N LEU A 87 -6.63 3.16 -19.61
CA LEU A 87 -6.62 3.95 -18.39
C LEU A 87 -7.78 4.95 -18.35
N THR A 88 -8.06 5.64 -19.46
CA THR A 88 -9.20 6.56 -19.50
C THR A 88 -10.55 5.85 -19.34
N GLU A 89 -10.71 4.64 -19.87
CA GLU A 89 -11.92 3.84 -19.68
C GLU A 89 -12.11 3.43 -18.22
N ILE A 90 -11.04 2.98 -17.55
CA ILE A 90 -11.07 2.64 -16.11
C ILE A 90 -11.45 3.86 -15.28
N LEU A 91 -10.82 5.01 -15.52
CA LEU A 91 -11.12 6.24 -14.79
C LEU A 91 -12.56 6.71 -15.02
N GLN A 92 -13.08 6.61 -16.25
CA GLN A 92 -14.48 6.91 -16.54
C GLN A 92 -15.43 5.95 -15.81
N GLN A 93 -15.08 4.67 -15.72
CA GLN A 93 -15.88 3.68 -15.02
C GLN A 93 -15.88 3.92 -13.51
N GLU A 94 -14.73 4.21 -12.90
CA GLU A 94 -14.61 4.56 -11.49
C GLU A 94 -15.38 5.84 -11.16
N LEU A 95 -15.30 6.85 -12.02
CA LEU A 95 -16.06 8.08 -11.88
C LEU A 95 -17.56 7.84 -11.96
N ALA A 96 -18.03 7.02 -12.90
CA ALA A 96 -19.45 6.65 -13.01
C ALA A 96 -19.92 5.86 -11.77
N GLN A 97 -19.10 4.95 -11.24
CA GLN A 97 -19.40 4.22 -10.01
C GLN A 97 -19.47 5.15 -8.79
N ALA A 98 -18.53 6.08 -8.66
CA ALA A 98 -18.52 7.07 -7.59
C ALA A 98 -19.76 7.96 -7.66
N GLN A 99 -20.12 8.44 -8.86
CA GLN A 99 -21.34 9.22 -9.09
C GLN A 99 -22.60 8.43 -8.70
N ALA A 100 -22.70 7.15 -9.08
CA ALA A 100 -23.83 6.30 -8.70
C ALA A 100 -23.94 6.11 -7.17
N ARG A 101 -22.81 5.91 -6.48
CA ARG A 101 -22.76 5.83 -5.01
C ARG A 101 -23.19 7.13 -4.36
N THR A 102 -22.71 8.26 -4.84
CA THR A 102 -23.12 9.59 -4.34
C THR A 102 -24.60 9.80 -4.55
N ASN A 103 -25.15 9.49 -5.73
CA ASN A 103 -26.58 9.60 -6.00
C ASN A 103 -27.41 8.71 -5.07
N ALA A 104 -26.99 7.47 -4.83
CA ALA A 104 -27.64 6.57 -3.88
C ALA A 104 -27.63 7.15 -2.45
N LEU A 105 -26.48 7.63 -1.98
CA LEU A 105 -26.38 8.28 -0.66
C LEU A 105 -27.21 9.57 -0.58
N VAL A 106 -27.30 10.34 -1.67
CA VAL A 106 -28.15 11.54 -1.73
C VAL A 106 -29.62 11.16 -1.63
N THR A 107 -30.07 10.12 -2.34
CA THR A 107 -31.46 9.63 -2.24
C THR A 107 -31.77 9.12 -0.82
N GLN A 108 -30.89 8.29 -0.24
CA GLN A 108 -31.03 7.82 1.14
C GLN A 108 -31.06 8.98 2.14
N ASN A 109 -30.18 9.98 1.98
CA ASN A 109 -30.22 11.18 2.82
C ASN A 109 -31.53 11.96 2.64
N SER A 110 -32.06 12.05 1.42
CA SER A 110 -33.34 12.71 1.17
C SER A 110 -34.51 11.98 1.81
N ASP A 111 -34.51 10.65 1.78
CA ASP A 111 -35.55 9.81 2.38
C ASP A 111 -35.46 9.81 3.91
N LEU A 112 -34.24 9.75 4.46
CA LEU A 112 -34.01 9.93 5.89
C LEU A 112 -34.45 11.32 6.36
N ARG A 113 -34.18 12.38 5.59
CA ARG A 113 -34.68 13.74 5.89
C ARG A 113 -36.20 13.81 5.88
N LYS A 114 -36.88 13.17 4.93
CA LYS A 114 -38.35 13.07 4.90
C LYS A 114 -38.89 12.32 6.11
N ALA A 115 -38.33 11.15 6.42
CA ALA A 115 -38.73 10.35 7.58
C ALA A 115 -38.48 11.08 8.92
N LEU A 116 -37.37 11.81 9.02
CA LEU A 116 -37.10 12.67 10.18
C LEU A 116 -38.06 13.86 10.24
N ALA A 117 -38.44 14.46 9.11
CA ALA A 117 -39.44 15.52 9.07
C ALA A 117 -40.83 15.02 9.47
N GLU A 118 -41.26 13.84 9.00
CA GLU A 118 -42.51 13.19 9.40
C GLU A 118 -42.50 12.85 10.90
N ARG A 119 -41.39 12.31 11.41
CA ARG A 119 -41.22 12.00 12.83
C ARG A 119 -41.09 13.26 13.69
N ALA A 120 -40.51 14.34 13.16
CA ALA A 120 -40.49 15.65 13.80
C ALA A 120 -41.89 16.28 13.79
N GLN A 121 -42.69 16.12 12.73
CA GLN A 121 -44.10 16.53 12.72
C GLN A 121 -44.89 15.80 13.80
N MET A 122 -44.63 14.50 14.01
CA MET A 122 -45.19 13.69 15.11
C MET A 122 -44.61 14.03 16.49
N ALA A 123 -43.40 14.59 16.56
CA ALA A 123 -42.73 14.99 17.81
C ALA A 123 -42.98 16.45 18.19
N VAL A 124 -43.36 17.30 17.24
CA VAL A 124 -43.87 18.67 17.45
C VAL A 124 -45.23 18.61 18.17
N ASP A 125 -45.96 17.50 18.05
CA ASP A 125 -47.10 17.18 18.94
C ASP A 125 -46.67 16.81 20.37
N VAL A 126 -45.37 16.60 20.68
CA VAL A 126 -44.94 16.07 21.98
C VAL A 126 -43.82 16.82 22.72
N HIS A 127 -42.69 17.30 22.17
CA HIS A 127 -41.72 17.98 23.06
C HIS A 127 -40.60 18.87 22.48
N GLU A 128 -40.48 20.05 23.10
CA GLU A 128 -39.53 21.17 22.91
C GLU A 128 -38.11 20.97 23.54
N LYS A 129 -37.44 19.81 23.44
CA LYS A 129 -36.22 19.57 24.28
C LYS A 129 -34.88 19.18 23.64
N ASP A 130 -34.70 19.19 22.32
CA ASP A 130 -33.40 18.85 21.69
C ASP A 130 -32.86 19.94 20.72
N SER A 131 -33.17 21.23 20.93
CA SER A 131 -32.72 22.34 20.06
C SER A 131 -31.20 22.51 19.95
N GLY A 132 -30.41 22.07 20.94
CA GLY A 132 -28.95 22.26 20.94
C GLY A 132 -28.22 21.41 19.90
N LYS A 133 -28.52 20.11 19.84
CA LYS A 133 -27.85 19.17 18.92
C LYS A 133 -28.23 19.41 17.46
N VAL A 134 -29.47 19.89 17.22
CA VAL A 134 -29.92 20.29 15.89
C VAL A 134 -29.18 21.54 15.42
N HIS A 135 -28.93 22.50 16.31
CA HIS A 135 -28.15 23.69 15.98
C HIS A 135 -26.70 23.36 15.61
N ASP A 136 -26.05 22.46 16.36
CA ASP A 136 -24.67 22.03 16.08
C ASP A 136 -24.55 21.27 14.75
N LEU A 137 -25.51 20.41 14.42
CA LEU A 137 -25.54 19.70 13.14
C LEU A 137 -25.81 20.65 11.96
N VAL A 138 -26.72 21.61 12.14
CA VAL A 138 -26.97 22.66 11.14
C VAL A 138 -25.72 23.51 10.92
N ALA A 139 -25.01 23.91 11.98
CA ALA A 139 -23.75 24.64 11.87
C ALA A 139 -22.67 23.83 11.13
N SER A 140 -22.53 22.54 11.43
CA SER A 140 -21.58 21.65 10.73
C SER A 140 -21.91 21.46 9.25
N LEU A 141 -23.20 21.33 8.90
CA LEU A 141 -23.64 21.20 7.52
C LEU A 141 -23.48 22.53 6.77
N SER A 142 -23.79 23.66 7.39
CA SER A 142 -23.54 24.99 6.82
C SER A 142 -22.06 25.23 6.55
N ALA A 143 -21.16 24.81 7.45
CA ALA A 143 -19.71 24.89 7.22
C ALA A 143 -19.26 23.99 6.06
N SER A 144 -19.83 22.79 5.94
CA SER A 144 -19.53 21.86 4.83
C SER A 144 -20.02 22.40 3.48
N VAL A 145 -21.19 23.04 3.46
CA VAL A 145 -21.74 23.68 2.25
C VAL A 145 -20.86 24.87 1.84
N GLN A 146 -20.47 25.72 2.79
CA GLN A 146 -19.55 26.83 2.50
C GLN A 146 -18.19 26.35 1.96
N GLN A 147 -17.66 25.24 2.50
CA GLN A 147 -16.44 24.63 1.99
C GLN A 147 -16.59 24.15 0.54
N LEU A 148 -17.69 23.46 0.21
CA LEU A 148 -17.95 23.00 -1.15
C LEU A 148 -18.20 24.16 -2.12
N GLU A 149 -18.81 25.26 -1.66
CA GLU A 149 -18.98 26.47 -2.46
C GLU A 149 -17.63 27.14 -2.77
N LEU A 150 -16.71 27.20 -1.80
CA LEU A 150 -15.36 27.70 -2.00
C LEU A 150 -14.56 26.83 -2.98
N GLU A 151 -14.65 25.50 -2.85
CA GLU A 151 -13.99 24.55 -3.77
C GLU A 151 -14.54 24.68 -5.19
N ARG A 152 -15.87 24.82 -5.33
CA ARG A 152 -16.51 25.08 -6.62
C ARG A 152 -16.04 26.40 -7.23
N ASP A 153 -16.01 27.47 -6.45
CA ASP A 153 -15.55 28.79 -6.93
C ASP A 153 -14.07 28.76 -7.33
N GLN A 154 -13.25 27.98 -6.63
CA GLN A 154 -11.85 27.76 -6.97
C GLN A 154 -11.70 27.01 -8.30
N LEU A 155 -12.48 25.94 -8.52
CA LEU A 155 -12.48 25.19 -9.78
C LEU A 155 -12.97 26.03 -10.96
N VAL A 156 -13.99 26.86 -10.75
CA VAL A 156 -14.48 27.77 -11.79
C VAL A 156 -13.40 28.78 -12.19
N ARG A 157 -12.71 29.40 -11.22
CA ARG A 157 -11.60 30.31 -11.53
C ARG A 157 -10.47 29.61 -12.28
N GLN A 158 -10.14 28.36 -11.92
CA GLN A 158 -9.14 27.58 -12.64
C GLN A 158 -9.54 27.31 -14.09
N LEU A 159 -10.82 27.03 -14.35
CA LEU A 159 -11.33 26.84 -15.71
C LEU A 159 -11.27 28.16 -16.51
N ASP A 160 -11.63 29.28 -15.90
CA ASP A 160 -11.54 30.60 -16.55
C ASP A 160 -10.07 30.95 -16.88
N ASP A 161 -9.15 30.73 -15.95
CA ASP A 161 -7.71 30.91 -16.19
C ASP A 161 -7.20 30.01 -17.33
N GLN A 162 -7.64 28.74 -17.39
CA GLN A 162 -7.29 27.86 -18.51
C GLN A 162 -7.90 28.31 -19.84
N GLN A 163 -9.13 28.83 -19.83
CA GLN A 163 -9.77 29.36 -21.02
C GLN A 163 -9.03 30.59 -21.55
N THR A 164 -8.67 31.54 -20.67
CA THR A 164 -7.91 32.73 -21.07
C THR A 164 -6.52 32.38 -21.62
N GLN A 165 -5.83 31.40 -21.03
CA GLN A 165 -4.56 30.89 -21.56
C GLN A 165 -4.74 30.27 -22.95
N ARG A 166 -5.81 29.49 -23.15
CA ARG A 166 -6.12 28.88 -24.45
C ARG A 166 -6.43 29.94 -25.51
N GLU A 167 -7.20 30.96 -25.15
CA GLU A 167 -7.53 32.08 -26.04
C GLU A 167 -6.28 32.90 -26.39
N ALA A 168 -5.41 33.16 -25.42
CA ALA A 168 -4.14 33.84 -25.66
C ALA A 168 -3.23 33.07 -26.63
N LEU A 169 -3.11 31.75 -26.45
CA LEU A 169 -2.35 30.88 -27.36
C LEU A 169 -2.98 30.84 -28.76
N GLN A 170 -4.30 30.79 -28.86
CA GLN A 170 -5.00 30.88 -30.14
C GLN A 170 -4.76 32.21 -30.84
N HIS A 171 -4.75 33.32 -30.09
CA HIS A 171 -4.44 34.64 -30.64
C HIS A 171 -2.99 34.72 -31.13
N GLN A 172 -2.03 34.21 -30.35
CA GLN A 172 -0.63 34.12 -30.76
C GLN A 172 -0.46 33.27 -32.03
N LEU A 173 -1.15 32.13 -32.13
CA LEU A 173 -1.12 31.30 -33.34
C LEU A 173 -1.72 32.02 -34.56
N LEU A 174 -2.79 32.78 -34.39
CA LEU A 174 -3.39 33.59 -35.45
C LEU A 174 -2.48 34.75 -35.88
N GLU A 175 -1.79 35.40 -34.95
CA GLU A 175 -0.77 36.41 -35.24
C GLU A 175 0.43 35.81 -35.98
N PHE A 176 0.93 34.66 -35.54
CA PHE A 176 1.98 33.93 -36.25
C PHE A 176 1.53 33.55 -37.66
N LYS A 177 0.30 33.09 -37.82
CA LYS A 177 -0.25 32.74 -39.15
C LYS A 177 -0.38 33.96 -40.05
N LYS A 178 -0.89 35.09 -39.55
CA LYS A 178 -0.96 36.35 -40.29
C LYS A 178 0.42 36.86 -40.68
N SER A 179 1.40 36.80 -39.77
CA SER A 179 2.79 37.18 -40.08
C SER A 179 3.43 36.26 -41.13
N GLY A 180 3.07 34.98 -41.14
CA GLY A 180 3.48 34.02 -42.16
C GLY A 180 2.81 34.26 -43.52
N GLU A 181 1.53 34.63 -43.53
CA GLU A 181 0.78 35.00 -44.74
C GLU A 181 1.28 36.33 -45.34
N GLU A 182 1.66 37.31 -44.51
CA GLU A 182 2.31 38.56 -44.94
C GLU A 182 3.68 38.28 -45.60
N LEU A 183 4.47 37.32 -45.07
CA LEU A 183 5.72 36.87 -45.70
C LEU A 183 5.50 36.15 -47.04
N LEU A 184 4.41 35.39 -47.19
CA LEU A 184 4.06 34.68 -48.44
C LEU A 184 3.54 35.63 -49.54
N SER A 185 2.97 36.79 -49.16
CA SER A 185 2.60 37.83 -50.14
C SER A 185 3.80 38.60 -50.74
N HIS A 186 5.01 38.41 -50.21
CA HIS A 186 6.25 39.04 -50.68
C HIS A 186 7.14 38.15 -51.54
N GLU A 187 6.64 37.00 -52.04
CA GLU A 187 7.40 36.07 -52.89
C GLU A 187 7.79 36.62 -54.28
N GLN A 188 7.53 37.90 -54.58
CA GLN A 188 7.97 38.57 -55.80
C GLN A 188 9.16 39.52 -55.60
N GLU A 189 9.65 39.73 -54.38
CA GLU A 189 10.91 40.46 -54.15
C GLU A 189 12.05 39.49 -53.86
N GLU A 190 13.07 39.51 -54.73
CA GLU A 190 14.32 38.79 -54.52
C GLU A 190 14.87 39.06 -53.12
N VAL A 191 14.91 38.03 -52.28
CA VAL A 191 15.43 38.11 -50.92
C VAL A 191 16.84 38.68 -50.96
N THR A 192 16.99 39.91 -50.48
CA THR A 192 18.30 40.56 -50.39
C THR A 192 19.27 39.67 -49.61
N ARG A 193 20.53 39.59 -50.06
CA ARG A 193 21.59 38.78 -49.45
C ARG A 193 21.71 39.04 -47.93
N GLU A 194 21.41 40.26 -47.50
CA GLU A 194 21.35 40.66 -46.10
C GLU A 194 20.20 40.00 -45.33
N GLY A 195 19.00 39.92 -45.90
CA GLY A 195 17.84 39.23 -45.33
C GLY A 195 18.13 37.73 -45.10
N TYR A 196 18.75 37.07 -46.06
CA TYR A 196 19.18 35.67 -45.93
C TYR A 196 20.16 35.48 -44.76
N THR A 197 21.12 36.38 -44.57
CA THR A 197 22.07 36.28 -43.44
C THR A 197 21.44 36.53 -42.07
N LYS A 198 20.45 37.43 -41.99
CA LYS A 198 19.69 37.68 -40.75
C LYS A 198 18.85 36.45 -40.38
N LEU A 199 18.16 35.88 -41.36
CA LEU A 199 17.38 34.65 -41.18
C LEU A 199 18.25 33.47 -40.77
N LYS A 200 19.40 33.28 -41.43
CA LYS A 200 20.38 32.23 -41.06
C LYS A 200 20.88 32.38 -39.62
N ARG A 201 21.15 33.61 -39.17
CA ARG A 201 21.58 33.88 -37.79
C ARG A 201 20.45 33.60 -36.78
N ALA A 202 19.20 33.98 -37.10
CA ALA A 202 18.05 33.66 -36.27
C ALA A 202 17.82 32.15 -36.17
N MET A 203 17.97 31.42 -37.28
CA MET A 203 17.86 29.96 -37.31
C MET A 203 18.95 29.29 -36.47
N GLN A 204 20.19 29.76 -36.54
CA GLN A 204 21.29 29.27 -35.70
C GLN A 204 21.04 29.52 -34.20
N GLN A 205 20.57 30.71 -33.82
CA GLN A 205 20.23 31.01 -32.42
C GLN A 205 19.08 30.14 -31.91
N LEU A 206 18.12 29.84 -32.78
CA LEU A 206 17.02 28.95 -32.47
C LEU A 206 17.51 27.50 -32.28
N GLU A 207 18.39 27.01 -33.16
CA GLU A 207 19.03 25.70 -33.05
C GLU A 207 19.84 25.57 -31.75
N GLU A 208 20.64 26.59 -31.39
CA GLU A 208 21.40 26.62 -30.15
C GLU A 208 20.48 26.57 -28.92
N ARG A 209 19.39 27.35 -28.92
CA ARG A 209 18.39 27.31 -27.86
C ARG A 209 17.70 25.95 -27.77
N PHE A 210 17.33 25.35 -28.90
CA PHE A 210 16.73 24.02 -28.90
C PHE A 210 17.67 22.95 -28.35
N LYS A 211 18.96 22.99 -28.72
CA LYS A 211 19.97 22.10 -28.16
C LYS A 211 20.11 22.29 -26.65
N ALA A 212 20.25 23.53 -26.19
CA ALA A 212 20.36 23.83 -24.76
C ALA A 212 19.13 23.36 -23.97
N THR A 213 17.91 23.55 -24.51
CA THR A 213 16.68 23.05 -23.88
C THR A 213 16.63 21.53 -23.88
N MET A 214 17.05 20.85 -24.96
CA MET A 214 17.12 19.39 -25.01
C MET A 214 18.11 18.83 -23.99
N ASP A 215 19.27 19.46 -23.83
CA ASP A 215 20.25 19.09 -22.81
C ASP A 215 19.69 19.28 -21.40
N GLN A 216 18.96 20.38 -21.17
CA GLN A 216 18.25 20.59 -19.89
C GLN A 216 17.17 19.53 -19.64
N ILE A 217 16.39 19.16 -20.66
CA ILE A 217 15.37 18.10 -20.54
C ILE A 217 16.03 16.76 -20.22
N ALA A 218 17.16 16.43 -20.86
CA ALA A 218 17.91 15.22 -20.56
C ALA A 218 18.41 15.21 -19.11
N ASN A 219 19.04 16.29 -18.66
CA ASN A 219 19.52 16.42 -17.27
C ASN A 219 18.37 16.33 -16.25
N LEU A 220 17.23 16.97 -16.52
CA LEU A 220 16.05 16.89 -15.66
C LEU A 220 15.45 15.48 -15.65
N SER A 221 15.47 14.78 -16.78
CA SER A 221 15.05 13.38 -16.87
C SER A 221 15.92 12.47 -16.01
N ASP A 222 17.25 12.65 -16.05
CA ASP A 222 18.19 11.87 -15.24
C ASP A 222 18.00 12.15 -13.74
N GLN A 223 17.84 13.43 -13.36
CA GLN A 223 17.53 13.81 -11.97
C GLN A 223 16.21 13.23 -11.49
N LYS A 224 15.18 13.21 -12.35
CA LYS A 224 13.89 12.59 -12.05
C LYS A 224 14.06 11.09 -11.79
N GLN A 225 14.79 10.37 -12.63
CA GLN A 225 15.05 8.94 -12.43
C GLN A 225 15.79 8.67 -11.11
N GLN A 226 16.77 9.51 -10.77
CA GLN A 226 17.47 9.41 -9.48
C GLN A 226 16.52 9.61 -8.28
N LEU A 227 15.63 10.59 -8.36
CA LEU A 227 14.62 10.84 -7.33
C LEU A 227 13.61 9.67 -7.23
N GLU A 228 13.18 9.11 -8.35
CA GLU A 228 12.30 7.93 -8.37
C GLU A 228 12.95 6.71 -7.70
N HIS A 229 14.24 6.48 -7.95
CA HIS A 229 15.00 5.44 -7.26
C HIS A 229 15.10 5.70 -5.76
N LEU A 230 15.36 6.95 -5.35
CA LEU A 230 15.40 7.31 -3.93
C LEU A 230 14.05 7.12 -3.24
N VAL A 231 12.95 7.53 -3.89
CA VAL A 231 11.60 7.31 -3.37
C VAL A 231 11.31 5.82 -3.19
N THR A 232 11.70 5.00 -4.16
CA THR A 232 11.55 3.53 -4.07
C THR A 232 12.32 2.96 -2.87
N GLN A 233 13.54 3.44 -2.63
CA GLN A 233 14.32 3.04 -1.46
C GLN A 233 13.67 3.48 -0.14
N LEU A 234 13.27 4.75 -0.03
CA LEU A 234 12.61 5.28 1.16
C LEU A 234 11.28 4.57 1.45
N GLN A 235 10.57 4.12 0.41
CA GLN A 235 9.38 3.32 0.56
C GLN A 235 9.71 1.94 1.15
N GLY A 236 10.76 1.27 0.66
CA GLY A 236 11.25 0.03 1.27
C GLY A 236 11.67 0.21 2.73
N GLU A 237 12.37 1.30 3.06
CA GLU A 237 12.73 1.63 4.45
C GLU A 237 11.47 1.87 5.31
N THR A 238 10.46 2.56 4.77
CA THR A 238 9.18 2.80 5.46
C THR A 238 8.42 1.51 5.71
N ASP A 239 8.40 0.58 4.75
CA ASP A 239 7.77 -0.74 4.90
C ASP A 239 8.45 -1.54 6.02
N THR A 240 9.79 -1.53 6.09
CA THR A 240 10.50 -2.20 7.19
C THR A 240 10.20 -1.58 8.56
N ILE A 241 10.07 -0.25 8.63
CA ILE A 241 9.68 0.44 9.87
C ILE A 241 8.24 0.04 10.26
N ALA A 242 7.33 -0.09 9.30
CA ALA A 242 5.97 -0.55 9.55
C ALA A 242 5.93 -1.97 10.14
N ASP A 243 6.77 -2.87 9.63
CA ASP A 243 6.91 -4.22 10.19
C ASP A 243 7.40 -4.19 11.65
N TYR A 244 8.38 -3.35 11.97
CA TYR A 244 8.83 -3.16 13.36
C TYR A 244 7.72 -2.62 14.27
N ILE A 245 6.92 -1.67 13.79
CA ILE A 245 5.78 -1.15 14.55
C ILE A 245 4.76 -2.27 14.81
N ALA A 246 4.45 -3.08 13.80
CA ALA A 246 3.52 -4.21 13.95
C ALA A 246 4.04 -5.23 14.97
N LEU A 247 5.32 -5.60 14.90
CA LEU A 247 5.97 -6.50 15.87
C LEU A 247 5.91 -5.92 17.29
N TYR A 248 6.20 -4.63 17.46
CA TYR A 248 6.13 -3.96 18.75
C TYR A 248 4.69 -3.92 19.30
N GLN A 249 3.70 -3.66 18.46
CA GLN A 249 2.29 -3.69 18.86
C GLN A 249 1.85 -5.08 19.34
N VAL A 250 2.25 -6.13 18.63
CA VAL A 250 1.99 -7.53 19.02
C VAL A 250 2.66 -7.83 20.35
N GLN A 251 3.94 -7.51 20.51
CA GLN A 251 4.68 -7.72 21.76
C GLN A 251 4.02 -7.00 22.94
N ARG A 252 3.64 -5.73 22.75
CA ARG A 252 2.92 -4.93 23.76
C ARG A 252 1.51 -5.48 24.04
N GLY A 253 0.87 -6.10 23.06
CA GLY A 253 -0.40 -6.82 23.24
C GLY A 253 -0.26 -8.02 24.17
N ILE A 254 0.77 -8.85 23.94
CA ILE A 254 1.08 -10.02 24.79
C ILE A 254 1.37 -9.59 26.23
N MET A 255 2.14 -8.52 26.43
CA MET A 255 2.45 -8.03 27.77
C MET A 255 1.23 -7.51 28.51
N ARG A 256 0.32 -6.79 27.82
CA ARG A 256 -0.95 -6.36 28.39
C ARG A 256 -1.85 -7.55 28.77
N LYS A 257 -1.92 -8.58 27.92
CA LYS A 257 -2.71 -9.78 28.22
C LYS A 257 -2.20 -10.49 29.47
N ARG A 258 -0.88 -10.68 29.59
CA ARG A 258 -0.26 -11.29 30.79
C ARG A 258 -0.46 -10.45 32.05
N ALA A 259 -0.43 -9.11 31.93
CA ALA A 259 -0.71 -8.23 33.05
C ALA A 259 -2.17 -8.37 33.50
N ALA A 260 -3.12 -8.35 32.56
CA ALA A 260 -4.53 -8.56 32.85
C ALA A 260 -4.81 -9.92 33.51
N GLU A 261 -4.22 -11.02 32.99
CA GLU A 261 -4.35 -12.35 33.61
C GLU A 261 -3.83 -12.38 35.06
N LYS A 262 -2.75 -11.65 35.36
CA LYS A 262 -2.23 -11.52 36.73
C LYS A 262 -3.15 -10.68 37.61
N ASP A 263 -3.67 -9.57 37.09
CA ASP A 263 -4.57 -8.69 37.82
C ASP A 263 -5.89 -9.40 38.14
N ASP A 264 -6.40 -10.22 37.21
CA ASP A 264 -7.58 -11.07 37.42
C ASP A 264 -7.33 -12.11 38.52
N TYR A 265 -6.15 -12.75 38.51
CA TYR A 265 -5.77 -13.70 39.55
C TYR A 265 -5.65 -13.03 40.92
N ILE A 266 -4.99 -11.86 41.00
CA ILE A 266 -4.89 -11.07 42.24
C ILE A 266 -6.28 -10.66 42.73
N SER A 267 -7.17 -10.26 41.81
CA SER A 267 -8.54 -9.89 42.14
C SER A 267 -9.34 -11.07 42.69
N GLN A 268 -9.14 -12.28 42.14
CA GLN A 268 -9.77 -13.48 42.68
C GLN A 268 -9.25 -13.81 44.09
N LEU A 269 -7.93 -13.78 44.29
CA LEU A 269 -7.34 -14.00 45.62
C LEU A 269 -7.81 -12.96 46.66
N ALA A 270 -8.01 -11.71 46.24
CA ALA A 270 -8.53 -10.66 47.11
C ALA A 270 -9.97 -10.99 47.57
N LYS A 271 -10.83 -11.46 46.67
CA LYS A 271 -12.19 -11.92 46.99
C LYS A 271 -12.18 -13.12 47.93
N ASP A 272 -11.39 -14.15 47.61
CA ASP A 272 -11.29 -15.35 48.46
C ASP A 272 -10.80 -15.00 49.87
N ARG A 273 -9.89 -14.03 49.99
CA ARG A 273 -9.43 -13.51 51.28
C ARG A 273 -10.52 -12.76 52.04
N GLU A 274 -11.36 -11.98 51.36
CA GLU A 274 -12.51 -11.30 51.98
C GLU A 274 -13.56 -12.29 52.45
N ASP A 275 -13.88 -13.30 51.64
CA ASP A 275 -14.81 -14.38 51.98
C ASP A 275 -14.33 -15.17 53.20
N LEU A 276 -13.03 -15.54 53.25
CA LEU A 276 -12.46 -16.20 54.42
C LEU A 276 -12.52 -15.33 55.67
N LYS A 277 -12.26 -14.02 55.56
CA LYS A 277 -12.40 -13.09 56.69
C LYS A 277 -13.85 -13.03 57.18
N ALA A 278 -14.83 -13.03 56.27
CA ALA A 278 -16.24 -13.05 56.64
C ALA A 278 -16.59 -14.35 57.38
N LYS A 279 -16.20 -15.52 56.86
CA LYS A 279 -16.41 -16.81 57.52
C LYS A 279 -15.75 -16.88 58.91
N LEU A 280 -14.54 -16.35 59.05
CA LEU A 280 -13.86 -16.28 60.35
C LEU A 280 -14.56 -15.33 61.33
N ALA A 281 -15.07 -14.20 60.86
CA ALA A 281 -15.85 -13.29 61.69
C ALA A 281 -17.17 -13.93 62.15
N GLU A 282 -17.86 -14.67 61.26
CA GLU A 282 -19.04 -15.46 61.60
C GLU A 282 -18.73 -16.52 62.66
N LEU A 283 -17.63 -17.24 62.50
CA LEU A 283 -17.15 -18.19 63.52
C LEU A 283 -16.86 -17.52 64.86
N GLN A 284 -16.19 -16.37 64.87
CA GLN A 284 -15.92 -15.61 66.09
C GLN A 284 -17.23 -15.19 66.78
N CYS A 285 -18.23 -14.70 66.03
CA CYS A 285 -19.54 -14.36 66.57
C CYS A 285 -20.26 -15.57 67.18
N LEU A 286 -20.20 -16.74 66.51
CA LEU A 286 -20.80 -17.97 67.03
C LEU A 286 -20.10 -18.47 68.31
N ILE A 287 -18.77 -18.36 68.39
CA ILE A 287 -18.01 -18.72 69.59
C ILE A 287 -18.34 -17.79 70.76
N VAL A 288 -18.41 -16.48 70.53
CA VAL A 288 -18.81 -15.51 71.57
C VAL A 288 -20.22 -15.82 72.05
N ARG A 289 -21.16 -16.09 71.14
CA ARG A 289 -22.54 -16.48 71.48
C ARG A 289 -22.58 -17.77 72.31
N LEU A 290 -21.81 -18.81 71.96
CA LEU A 290 -21.70 -20.02 72.77
C LEU A 290 -21.09 -19.79 74.16
N LEU A 291 -20.12 -18.88 74.28
CA LEU A 291 -19.54 -18.51 75.58
C LEU A 291 -20.54 -17.73 76.44
N GLU A 292 -21.35 -16.86 75.82
CA GLU A 292 -22.43 -16.11 76.48
C GLU A 292 -23.57 -17.04 76.93
N GLU A 293 -23.99 -17.98 76.09
CA GLU A 293 -24.99 -19.02 76.41
C GLU A 293 -24.50 -19.85 77.61
N ARG A 294 -23.27 -20.39 77.55
CA ARG A 294 -22.65 -21.12 78.68
C ARG A 294 -22.57 -20.29 79.97
N GLN A 295 -22.28 -18.99 79.87
CA GLN A 295 -22.19 -18.10 81.03
C GLN A 295 -23.55 -17.83 81.68
N GLN A 296 -24.64 -17.89 80.90
CA GLN A 296 -26.02 -17.79 81.42
C GLN A 296 -26.44 -19.06 82.16
N HIS A 297 -25.93 -20.24 81.77
CA HIS A 297 -26.17 -21.50 82.49
C HIS A 297 -25.29 -21.68 83.74
N SER A 298 -24.08 -21.11 83.74
CA SER A 298 -23.19 -21.13 84.91
C SER A 298 -23.34 -19.85 85.76
N GLY A 299 -24.29 -19.84 86.70
CA GLY A 299 -24.46 -18.75 87.68
C GLY A 299 -23.32 -18.62 88.70
N GLN A 300 -22.06 -18.41 88.27
CA GLN A 300 -20.95 -18.04 89.15
C GLN A 300 -20.08 -16.93 88.56
N SER A 301 -19.92 -15.89 89.39
CA SER A 301 -19.13 -14.69 89.15
C SER A 301 -17.62 -14.91 89.39
N ALA A 302 -16.83 -14.23 88.56
CA ALA A 302 -15.41 -13.81 88.72
C ALA A 302 -14.36 -14.87 88.31
N LEU A 303 -13.33 -14.61 87.48
CA LEU A 303 -12.39 -13.48 87.37
C LEU A 303 -11.63 -13.48 86.01
N PRO A 304 -10.95 -12.37 85.61
CA PRO A 304 -10.32 -12.19 84.31
C PRO A 304 -8.93 -12.85 84.22
N LEU A 305 -8.67 -13.60 83.15
CA LEU A 305 -7.33 -14.11 82.83
C LEU A 305 -6.47 -13.03 82.13
N PRO A 306 -5.21 -12.84 82.55
CA PRO A 306 -4.31 -11.83 82.02
C PRO A 306 -3.58 -12.34 80.77
N GLY A 307 -3.68 -11.61 79.66
CA GLY A 307 -2.95 -11.95 78.44
C GLY A 307 -3.26 -11.05 77.24
N LYS A 308 -2.84 -9.79 77.30
CA LYS A 308 -2.65 -8.86 76.15
C LYS A 308 -3.70 -8.88 75.03
N VAL A 309 -4.77 -8.13 75.28
CA VAL A 309 -5.28 -7.02 74.44
C VAL A 309 -5.05 -7.15 72.92
N LEU A 310 -6.09 -7.55 72.20
CA LEU A 310 -6.49 -6.83 70.98
C LEU A 310 -7.88 -6.26 71.24
N THR A 311 -7.91 -4.95 71.50
CA THR A 311 -9.12 -4.16 71.71
C THR A 311 -10.06 -4.30 70.52
N VAL A 312 -11.20 -4.94 70.75
CA VAL A 312 -12.41 -4.82 69.93
C VAL A 312 -13.00 -3.42 70.17
N SER A 313 -12.30 -2.39 69.71
CA SER A 313 -12.72 -0.99 69.88
C SER A 313 -12.27 -0.09 68.71
N SER A 314 -11.90 -0.67 67.57
CA SER A 314 -11.39 0.10 66.42
C SER A 314 -11.87 -0.38 65.06
N LEU A 315 -13.13 -0.82 64.93
CA LEU A 315 -13.77 -1.03 63.61
C LEU A 315 -15.25 -0.60 63.54
N SER A 316 -15.81 0.00 64.59
CA SER A 316 -17.18 0.55 64.53
C SER A 316 -17.17 2.05 64.20
N ASN A 317 -16.57 2.42 63.08
CA ASN A 317 -16.72 3.77 62.49
C ASN A 317 -16.55 3.69 60.97
N ALA A 318 -17.55 3.10 60.31
CA ALA A 318 -17.96 3.49 58.96
C ALA A 318 -19.28 2.77 58.66
N VAL A 319 -20.39 3.50 58.86
CA VAL A 319 -21.65 3.52 58.10
C VAL A 319 -22.72 4.02 59.07
N GLU A 320 -22.78 5.35 59.20
CA GLU A 320 -24.06 6.01 59.46
C GLU A 320 -24.83 6.03 58.13
N ASN A 321 -26.07 5.53 58.15
CA ASN A 321 -27.27 6.20 57.62
C ASN A 321 -28.49 5.28 57.81
N GLY A 322 -29.49 5.78 58.55
CA GLY A 322 -30.66 5.06 59.11
C GLY A 322 -31.79 4.71 58.12
N PRO A 323 -33.10 4.77 58.48
CA PRO A 323 -33.72 5.14 59.76
C PRO A 323 -34.73 4.12 60.35
N ASN A 324 -34.85 4.18 61.68
CA ASN A 324 -36.02 4.06 62.54
C ASN A 324 -37.36 3.54 61.98
N ALA A 325 -37.90 2.47 62.58
CA ALA A 325 -39.32 2.28 62.85
C ALA A 325 -39.47 1.31 64.05
N GLY A 326 -40.19 1.75 65.08
CA GLY A 326 -40.31 1.02 66.35
C GLY A 326 -41.30 -0.14 66.32
N ASP A 327 -41.32 -0.90 67.41
CA ASP A 327 -42.50 -1.07 68.26
C ASP A 327 -42.12 -1.95 69.47
N ALA A 328 -42.63 -1.58 70.64
CA ALA A 328 -42.41 -2.27 71.90
C ALA A 328 -43.51 -3.33 72.08
N GLY A 329 -43.13 -4.60 72.01
CA GLY A 329 -44.04 -5.73 72.21
C GLY A 329 -43.44 -6.78 73.14
N ASN A 330 -43.69 -6.62 74.43
CA ASN A 330 -43.36 -7.53 75.52
C ASN A 330 -44.21 -8.82 75.43
N VAL A 331 -43.60 -9.98 75.16
CA VAL A 331 -44.25 -11.30 75.31
C VAL A 331 -43.27 -12.33 75.88
N LEU A 332 -43.47 -12.59 77.16
CA LEU A 332 -43.46 -13.89 77.85
C LEU A 332 -42.37 -14.91 77.50
N ALA A 333 -41.56 -15.13 78.55
CA ALA A 333 -40.76 -16.30 78.84
C ALA A 333 -41.34 -17.61 78.28
N ASN A 334 -40.52 -18.29 77.47
CA ASN A 334 -40.70 -19.69 77.15
C ASN A 334 -39.40 -20.42 77.49
N SER A 335 -39.34 -20.94 78.71
CA SER A 335 -38.32 -21.86 79.19
C SER A 335 -38.66 -23.27 78.71
N CYS A 336 -38.12 -23.68 77.56
CA CYS A 336 -37.91 -25.10 77.20
C CYS A 336 -37.11 -25.15 75.88
N GLY A 337 -35.81 -25.47 75.93
CA GLY A 337 -35.01 -25.70 74.72
C GLY A 337 -33.49 -25.44 74.80
N ASP A 338 -32.92 -25.14 75.98
CA ASP A 338 -31.53 -24.65 76.08
C ASP A 338 -30.47 -25.62 75.52
N GLU A 339 -30.63 -26.94 75.68
CA GLU A 339 -29.62 -27.89 75.16
C GLU A 339 -29.70 -28.11 73.64
N VAL A 340 -30.85 -27.83 73.00
CA VAL A 340 -31.00 -27.98 71.55
C VAL A 340 -30.31 -26.84 70.79
N GLN A 341 -30.22 -25.65 71.41
CA GLN A 341 -29.65 -24.46 70.78
C GLN A 341 -28.13 -24.44 70.83
N GLU A 342 -27.52 -24.93 71.92
CA GLU A 342 -26.08 -25.11 72.02
C GLU A 342 -25.57 -26.14 70.99
N ASP A 343 -26.28 -27.26 70.83
CA ASP A 343 -25.94 -28.31 69.85
C ASP A 343 -26.06 -27.81 68.41
N VAL A 344 -27.09 -27.02 68.08
CA VAL A 344 -27.26 -26.43 66.73
C VAL A 344 -26.17 -25.41 66.43
N THR A 345 -25.79 -24.60 67.42
CA THR A 345 -24.72 -23.60 67.27
C THR A 345 -23.34 -24.28 67.13
N ALA A 346 -23.09 -25.34 67.90
CA ALA A 346 -21.89 -26.17 67.78
C ALA A 346 -21.81 -26.89 66.42
N GLN A 347 -22.92 -27.44 65.92
CA GLN A 347 -22.98 -28.05 64.58
C GLN A 347 -22.67 -27.03 63.48
N LYS A 348 -23.14 -25.79 63.62
CA LYS A 348 -22.88 -24.71 62.66
C LYS A 348 -21.41 -24.27 62.66
N ILE A 349 -20.75 -24.28 63.82
CA ILE A 349 -19.30 -24.04 63.92
C ILE A 349 -18.52 -25.16 63.24
N MET A 350 -18.87 -26.42 63.48
CA MET A 350 -18.20 -27.57 62.84
C MET A 350 -18.38 -27.55 61.32
N HIS A 351 -19.56 -27.15 60.83
CA HIS A 351 -19.81 -27.00 59.40
C HIS A 351 -18.95 -25.89 58.77
N LEU A 352 -18.90 -24.71 59.40
CA LEU A 352 -18.05 -23.61 58.95
C LEU A 352 -16.55 -23.95 58.97
N LEU A 353 -16.08 -24.71 59.98
CA LEU A 353 -14.70 -25.19 60.03
C LEU A 353 -14.41 -26.17 58.88
N THR A 354 -15.34 -27.08 58.57
CA THR A 354 -15.23 -28.01 57.44
C THR A 354 -15.21 -27.26 56.10
N GLU A 355 -16.02 -26.21 55.96
CA GLU A 355 -16.01 -25.37 54.77
C GLU A 355 -14.71 -24.59 54.58
N ILE A 356 -14.15 -24.03 55.66
CA ILE A 356 -12.86 -23.31 55.62
C ILE A 356 -11.72 -24.27 55.27
N GLU A 357 -11.74 -25.48 55.83
CA GLU A 357 -10.77 -26.54 55.51
C GLU A 357 -10.86 -27.00 54.05
N SER A 358 -12.07 -27.00 53.48
CA SER A 358 -12.28 -27.34 52.05
C SER A 358 -12.02 -26.19 51.06
N SER A 359 -11.78 -24.96 51.54
CA SER A 359 -11.58 -23.80 50.66
C SER A 359 -10.13 -23.75 50.14
N SER A 360 -9.97 -23.64 48.82
CA SER A 360 -8.70 -23.76 48.07
C SER A 360 -7.56 -22.81 48.49
N ALA A 361 -7.79 -21.89 49.41
CA ALA A 361 -6.81 -20.97 49.96
C ALA A 361 -5.98 -21.55 51.13
N VAL A 362 -6.40 -22.68 51.72
CA VAL A 362 -5.66 -23.35 52.81
C VAL A 362 -4.66 -24.39 52.26
N ASP A 363 -4.98 -24.99 51.12
CA ASP A 363 -4.06 -25.86 50.39
C ASP A 363 -3.07 -24.97 49.61
N GLY A 364 -1.91 -24.74 50.18
CA GLY A 364 -0.80 -24.01 49.58
C GLY A 364 -0.22 -24.74 48.36
N SER A 365 -0.99 -24.82 47.27
CA SER A 365 -0.48 -25.28 45.99
C SER A 365 0.66 -24.35 45.55
N PRO A 366 1.85 -24.88 45.25
CA PRO A 366 2.92 -24.07 44.71
C PRO A 366 2.45 -23.53 43.37
N VAL A 367 2.92 -22.32 43.06
CA VAL A 367 2.85 -21.61 41.79
C VAL A 367 2.59 -22.55 40.60
N PRO A 368 1.57 -22.31 39.75
CA PRO A 368 1.29 -23.17 38.62
C PRO A 368 2.54 -23.30 37.74
N GLU A 369 2.89 -24.55 37.36
CA GLU A 369 4.06 -24.95 36.56
C GLU A 369 4.19 -24.26 35.19
N THR A 370 3.27 -23.37 34.84
CA THR A 370 3.28 -22.56 33.62
C THR A 370 4.27 -21.39 33.64
N PHE A 371 4.96 -21.14 34.77
CA PHE A 371 6.06 -20.19 34.83
C PHE A 371 7.35 -20.78 34.24
N HIS A 372 7.41 -20.86 32.91
CA HIS A 372 8.66 -21.09 32.20
C HIS A 372 9.40 -19.75 32.03
N PRO A 373 10.60 -19.56 32.61
CA PRO A 373 11.42 -18.39 32.35
C PRO A 373 11.95 -18.50 30.93
N CYS A 374 11.26 -17.85 29.99
CA CYS A 374 11.72 -17.77 28.62
C CYS A 374 12.98 -16.88 28.56
N PRO A 375 14.12 -17.39 28.06
CA PRO A 375 15.38 -16.64 28.02
C PRO A 375 15.35 -15.43 27.08
N VAL A 376 14.31 -15.28 26.25
CA VAL A 376 14.11 -14.14 25.34
C VAL A 376 13.34 -13.00 26.02
N CYS A 377 12.65 -13.27 27.14
CA CYS A 377 11.75 -12.30 27.80
C CYS A 377 12.37 -11.56 29.00
N SER A 378 13.63 -11.86 29.36
CA SER A 378 14.35 -11.19 30.47
C SER A 378 15.11 -9.94 30.03
N GLY A 379 14.85 -9.40 28.84
CA GLY A 379 15.34 -8.07 28.42
C GLY A 379 16.84 -8.00 28.10
N ARG A 380 17.52 -9.11 27.80
CA ARG A 380 18.86 -9.04 27.17
C ARG A 380 18.71 -8.85 25.67
N LEU A 381 18.95 -7.62 25.20
CA LEU A 381 19.19 -7.32 23.80
C LEU A 381 20.35 -8.21 23.31
N LEU A 382 20.08 -9.08 22.35
CA LEU A 382 21.12 -9.75 21.56
C LEU A 382 21.74 -8.65 20.68
N THR A 383 22.90 -8.15 21.08
CA THR A 383 23.78 -7.42 20.17
C THR A 383 24.34 -8.42 19.16
N VAL A 384 23.95 -8.26 17.90
CA VAL A 384 24.73 -8.68 16.74
C VAL A 384 24.89 -7.48 15.85
#